data_AF-A0A966YYK7-F1
#
_entry.id   AF-A0A966YYK7-F1
#
_cell.length_a   1.000
_cell.length_b   1.000
_cell.length_c   1.000
_cell.angle_alpha   90.00
_cell.angle_beta   90.00
_cell.angle_gamma   90.00
#
_symmetry.space_group_name_H-M   'P 1'
#
loop_
_entity.id
_entity.type
_entity.pdbx_description
1 polymer ?
#
loop_
_entity_poly.entity_id
_entity_poly.type
_entity_poly.pdbx_seq_one_letter_code
_entity_poly.pdbx_strand_id
1 'polypeptide(L)'
;MPYEGSETFRLRGELAGSGPLTTGTGTIVDDGTGSVYNATVTNGTPGSFTGTDDDRPITVNNVTVAEDAGHAVFNVTGNVGQMVTLQTANGTATAAGDFSSALQYSSDNGSTWQNYTSAVAIPAGGDLQVRVAIVDDADVESAESFTLLATNTGGTAATGTGTITDNEIVSNATFEVDNVTVNEGAGTLTFTVTKNGVSSVTSTVDFTTADGTATTADYTATNGTLSFGANETTKTVTVNITNDGIFEGS
;
A
#
# COMPACT_ATOMS: atom_id res chain seq x y z
N MET A 1 8.73 -26.11 -16.19
CA MET A 1 9.87 -26.59 -15.38
C MET A 1 10.82 -25.42 -15.28
N PRO A 2 11.55 -25.19 -14.18
CA PRO A 2 12.51 -24.09 -14.11
C PRO A 2 13.70 -24.34 -15.07
N TYR A 3 14.34 -23.27 -15.52
CA TYR A 3 15.56 -23.33 -16.32
C TYR A 3 16.62 -24.19 -15.61
N GLU A 4 16.90 -25.35 -16.21
CA GLU A 4 17.84 -26.35 -15.68
C GLU A 4 19.19 -26.33 -16.44
N GLY A 5 19.29 -25.52 -17.50
CA GLY A 5 20.46 -25.40 -18.35
C GLY A 5 20.60 -26.55 -19.35
N SER A 6 21.73 -26.61 -20.07
CA SER A 6 21.95 -27.69 -21.03
C SER A 6 22.31 -29.01 -20.33
N GLU A 7 21.61 -30.08 -20.69
CA GLU A 7 21.79 -31.41 -20.11
C GLU A 7 22.41 -32.35 -21.14
N THR A 8 23.15 -33.37 -20.68
CA THR A 8 23.75 -34.36 -21.59
C THR A 8 23.37 -35.78 -21.20
N PHE A 9 23.12 -36.62 -22.20
CA PHE A 9 22.95 -38.05 -22.04
C PHE A 9 23.86 -38.81 -23.01
N ARG A 10 24.22 -40.05 -22.67
CA ARG A 10 25.09 -40.89 -23.50
C ARG A 10 24.34 -42.09 -24.07
N LEU A 11 24.42 -42.26 -25.38
CA LEU A 11 24.04 -43.50 -26.04
C LEU A 11 25.26 -44.43 -26.05
N ARG A 12 25.10 -45.67 -25.60
CA ARG A 12 26.12 -46.72 -25.66
C ARG A 12 25.72 -47.79 -26.67
N GLY A 13 26.61 -48.12 -27.60
CA GLY A 13 26.47 -49.22 -28.54
C GLY A 13 27.58 -50.25 -28.34
N GLU A 14 27.23 -51.53 -28.39
CA GLU A 14 28.17 -52.66 -28.35
C GLU A 14 27.77 -53.65 -29.45
N LEU A 15 28.75 -54.23 -30.16
CA LEU A 15 28.48 -55.33 -31.08
C LEU A 15 28.05 -56.56 -30.26
N ALA A 16 26.99 -57.24 -30.69
CA ALA A 16 26.45 -58.39 -29.97
C ALA A 16 27.53 -59.47 -29.77
N GLY A 17 27.81 -59.80 -28.50
CA GLY A 17 28.70 -60.91 -28.12
C GLY A 17 30.16 -60.57 -27.80
N SER A 18 30.49 -59.35 -27.35
CA SER A 18 31.82 -58.82 -26.91
C SER A 18 32.59 -57.93 -27.90
N GLY A 19 31.89 -57.04 -28.61
CA GLY A 19 32.55 -56.02 -29.44
C GLY A 19 33.05 -54.79 -28.69
N PRO A 20 33.89 -53.95 -29.32
CA PRO A 20 34.32 -52.68 -28.75
C PRO A 20 33.12 -51.76 -28.50
N LEU A 21 33.13 -51.08 -27.35
CA LEU A 21 32.13 -50.08 -26.99
C LEU A 21 32.30 -48.83 -27.87
N THR A 22 31.18 -48.31 -28.36
CA THR A 22 31.10 -46.96 -28.93
C THR A 22 30.12 -46.11 -28.13
N THR A 23 30.39 -44.82 -28.03
CA THR A 23 29.54 -43.88 -27.31
C THR A 23 29.25 -42.64 -28.14
N GLY A 24 27.99 -42.22 -28.17
CA GLY A 24 27.58 -40.88 -28.62
C GLY A 24 27.07 -40.06 -27.43
N THR A 25 27.24 -38.75 -27.49
CA THR A 25 26.65 -37.83 -26.50
C THR A 25 25.52 -37.06 -27.19
N GLY A 26 24.33 -37.09 -26.60
CA GLY A 26 23.24 -36.19 -26.92
C GLY A 26 23.21 -35.04 -25.92
N THR A 27 22.86 -33.84 -26.38
CA THR A 27 22.66 -32.65 -25.55
C THR A 27 21.24 -32.17 -25.73
N ILE A 28 20.56 -31.89 -24.61
CA ILE A 28 19.29 -31.16 -24.58
C ILE A 28 19.66 -29.70 -24.29
N VAL A 29 19.24 -28.79 -25.16
CA VAL A 29 19.43 -27.35 -24.98
C VAL A 29 18.11 -26.78 -24.49
N ASP A 30 18.11 -26.27 -23.27
CA ASP A 30 17.09 -25.37 -22.74
C ASP A 30 17.78 -24.02 -22.48
N ASP A 31 17.27 -22.97 -23.10
CA ASP A 31 17.74 -21.58 -22.94
C ASP A 31 16.72 -20.70 -22.21
N GLY A 32 15.63 -21.30 -21.71
CA GLY A 32 14.53 -20.61 -21.03
C GLY A 32 13.78 -19.61 -21.91
N THR A 33 14.01 -19.58 -23.23
CA THR A 33 13.32 -18.65 -24.14
C THR A 33 12.10 -19.24 -24.82
N GLY A 34 11.88 -20.56 -24.69
CA GLY A 34 10.87 -21.28 -25.46
C GLY A 34 11.21 -21.53 -26.91
N SER A 35 12.50 -21.49 -27.27
CA SER A 35 12.98 -21.86 -28.59
C SER A 35 13.11 -23.40 -28.71
N VAL A 36 12.30 -24.03 -29.56
CA VAL A 36 12.36 -25.49 -29.81
C VAL A 36 13.34 -25.80 -30.95
N TYR A 37 14.36 -26.62 -30.67
CA TYR A 37 15.36 -27.06 -31.66
C TYR A 37 14.90 -28.36 -32.36
N ASN A 38 14.63 -28.30 -33.68
CA ASN A 38 14.02 -29.41 -34.44
C ASN A 38 15.01 -30.36 -35.16
N ALA A 39 16.27 -30.43 -34.76
CA ALA A 39 17.22 -31.40 -35.34
C ALA A 39 18.49 -31.52 -34.49
N THR A 40 19.30 -32.55 -34.80
CA THR A 40 20.68 -32.70 -34.32
C THR A 40 21.38 -31.33 -34.38
N VAL A 41 21.79 -30.81 -33.22
CA VAL A 41 22.37 -29.48 -33.03
C VAL A 41 23.80 -29.44 -33.58
N THR A 42 23.96 -29.66 -34.88
CA THR A 42 25.22 -29.43 -35.59
C THR A 42 25.12 -28.32 -36.62
N ASN A 43 23.92 -27.98 -37.14
CA ASN A 43 23.74 -26.82 -38.05
C ASN A 43 22.29 -26.40 -38.40
N GLY A 44 21.25 -26.78 -37.63
CA GLY A 44 19.84 -26.53 -37.99
C GLY A 44 19.24 -25.26 -37.38
N THR A 45 18.50 -24.48 -38.19
CA THR A 45 17.70 -23.33 -37.75
C THR A 45 16.53 -23.81 -36.85
N PRO A 46 16.24 -23.15 -35.71
CA PRO A 46 15.11 -23.52 -34.84
C PRO A 46 13.77 -23.56 -35.58
N GLY A 47 12.92 -24.52 -35.22
CA GLY A 47 11.57 -24.61 -35.76
C GLY A 47 10.61 -23.70 -34.99
N SER A 48 9.72 -23.00 -35.69
CA SER A 48 8.67 -22.18 -35.08
C SER A 48 7.52 -23.08 -34.61
N PHE A 49 7.50 -23.45 -33.33
CA PHE A 49 6.33 -24.06 -32.70
C PHE A 49 5.58 -23.01 -31.87
N THR A 50 4.26 -23.14 -31.78
CA THR A 50 3.40 -22.27 -30.96
C THR A 50 3.37 -22.78 -29.52
N GLY A 51 3.70 -21.90 -28.56
CA GLY A 51 3.80 -22.23 -27.14
C GLY A 51 5.24 -22.11 -26.65
N THR A 52 5.70 -20.89 -26.43
CA THR A 52 7.00 -20.57 -25.82
C THR A 52 6.89 -20.75 -24.31
N ASP A 53 7.73 -21.55 -23.68
CA ASP A 53 7.77 -21.79 -22.24
C ASP A 53 8.73 -20.85 -21.51
N ASP A 54 8.87 -19.59 -21.97
CA ASP A 54 9.84 -18.66 -21.40
C ASP A 54 9.64 -18.49 -19.90
N ASP A 55 10.52 -19.13 -19.13
CA ASP A 55 10.44 -19.35 -17.70
C ASP A 55 11.54 -18.57 -16.95
N ARG A 56 12.31 -17.76 -17.68
CA ARG A 56 13.40 -16.95 -17.13
C ARG A 56 12.90 -16.09 -15.97
N PRO A 57 13.72 -15.81 -14.95
CA PRO A 57 13.28 -15.08 -13.77
C PRO A 57 12.67 -13.70 -14.09
N ILE A 58 11.62 -13.37 -13.36
CA ILE A 58 10.99 -12.05 -13.30
C ILE A 58 10.89 -11.61 -11.84
N THR A 59 10.81 -10.30 -11.60
CA THR A 59 10.58 -9.73 -10.26
C THR A 59 9.55 -8.61 -10.32
N VAL A 60 8.90 -8.34 -9.19
CA VAL A 60 8.02 -7.19 -8.99
C VAL A 60 8.43 -6.54 -7.67
N ASN A 61 8.68 -5.22 -7.66
CA ASN A 61 9.03 -4.52 -6.42
C ASN A 61 7.81 -4.29 -5.51
N ASN A 62 8.07 -3.99 -4.24
CA ASN A 62 7.04 -3.49 -3.33
C ASN A 62 6.95 -1.96 -3.44
N VAL A 63 5.76 -1.42 -3.15
CA VAL A 63 5.49 0.02 -3.16
C VAL A 63 4.66 0.43 -1.95
N THR A 64 4.79 1.69 -1.53
CA THR A 64 3.95 2.32 -0.51
C THR A 64 3.49 3.67 -1.05
N VAL A 65 2.19 3.93 -1.02
CA VAL A 65 1.57 5.17 -1.51
C VAL A 65 0.50 5.65 -0.54
N ALA A 66 0.29 6.96 -0.50
CA ALA A 66 -0.91 7.52 0.12
C ALA A 66 -2.14 7.24 -0.76
N GLU A 67 -3.33 7.20 -0.18
CA GLU A 67 -4.58 6.98 -0.94
C GLU A 67 -4.87 8.09 -1.96
N ASP A 68 -4.49 9.34 -1.65
CA ASP A 68 -4.54 10.47 -2.60
C ASP A 68 -3.46 10.46 -3.70
N ALA A 69 -2.55 9.49 -3.73
CA ALA A 69 -1.51 9.43 -4.75
C ALA A 69 -2.10 9.18 -6.15
N GLY A 70 -3.36 8.74 -6.22
CA GLY A 70 -4.09 8.39 -7.43
C GLY A 70 -3.64 7.08 -8.06
N HIS A 71 -2.35 6.72 -7.98
CA HIS A 71 -1.84 5.44 -8.46
C HIS A 71 -0.67 4.89 -7.64
N ALA A 72 -0.66 3.57 -7.43
CA ALA A 72 0.54 2.80 -7.09
C ALA A 72 1.25 2.36 -8.37
N VAL A 73 2.56 2.59 -8.48
CA VAL A 73 3.37 2.25 -9.68
C VAL A 73 4.43 1.21 -9.36
N PHE A 74 4.19 -0.02 -9.81
CA PHE A 74 5.11 -1.14 -9.73
C PHE A 74 6.06 -1.17 -10.93
N ASN A 75 7.21 -1.80 -10.72
CA ASN A 75 8.20 -2.15 -11.72
C ASN A 75 8.29 -3.67 -11.80
N VAL A 76 7.91 -4.20 -12.97
CA VAL A 76 8.08 -5.62 -13.31
C VAL A 76 9.38 -5.74 -14.10
N THR A 77 10.40 -6.32 -13.49
CA THR A 77 11.72 -6.49 -14.11
C THR A 77 11.87 -7.90 -14.67
N GLY A 78 12.40 -8.00 -15.88
CA GLY A 78 12.61 -9.28 -16.55
C GLY A 78 13.54 -9.15 -17.76
N ASN A 79 13.60 -10.21 -18.56
CA ASN A 79 14.39 -10.18 -19.79
C ASN A 79 13.63 -9.48 -20.91
N VAL A 80 14.32 -8.67 -21.72
CA VAL A 80 13.72 -7.97 -22.87
C VAL A 80 12.96 -8.95 -23.77
N GLY A 81 11.73 -8.61 -24.13
CA GLY A 81 10.86 -9.41 -25.00
C GLY A 81 10.13 -10.55 -24.29
N GLN A 82 10.44 -10.83 -23.02
CA GLN A 82 9.71 -11.81 -22.21
C GLN A 82 8.25 -11.37 -22.04
N MET A 83 7.31 -12.25 -22.36
CA MET A 83 5.89 -11.97 -22.24
C MET A 83 5.41 -12.25 -20.81
N VAL A 84 4.69 -11.30 -20.22
CA VAL A 84 4.10 -11.42 -18.88
C VAL A 84 2.60 -11.14 -18.90
N THR A 85 1.88 -11.88 -18.06
CA THR A 85 0.49 -11.59 -17.69
C THR A 85 0.46 -10.94 -16.31
N LEU A 86 -0.45 -9.99 -16.11
CA LEU A 86 -0.55 -9.17 -14.92
C LEU A 86 -1.93 -9.33 -14.28
N GLN A 87 -1.97 -9.43 -12.96
CA GLN A 87 -3.20 -9.50 -12.17
C GLN A 87 -2.99 -8.92 -10.78
N THR A 88 -3.98 -8.20 -10.26
CA THR A 88 -4.03 -7.83 -8.84
C THR A 88 -4.75 -8.88 -8.01
N ALA A 89 -4.35 -9.02 -6.75
CA ALA A 89 -5.11 -9.77 -5.75
C ALA A 89 -5.31 -8.94 -4.48
N ASN A 90 -6.50 -9.07 -3.91
CA ASN A 90 -6.87 -8.42 -2.64
C ASN A 90 -5.96 -8.91 -1.51
N GLY A 91 -5.66 -8.02 -0.57
CA GLY A 91 -5.11 -8.33 0.74
C GLY A 91 -6.06 -7.83 1.81
N THR A 92 -5.57 -6.93 2.68
CA THR A 92 -6.48 -6.14 3.53
C THR A 92 -7.20 -5.08 2.70
N ALA A 93 -6.52 -4.50 1.71
CA ALA A 93 -7.13 -3.70 0.66
C ALA A 93 -7.79 -4.59 -0.40
N THR A 94 -8.93 -4.15 -0.91
CA THR A 94 -9.81 -4.83 -1.85
C THR A 94 -10.08 -4.00 -3.10
N ALA A 95 -10.28 -4.67 -4.24
CA ALA A 95 -10.60 -3.98 -5.49
C ALA A 95 -11.99 -3.30 -5.52
N ALA A 96 -12.77 -3.40 -4.43
CA ALA A 96 -14.10 -2.82 -4.32
C ALA A 96 -14.12 -1.52 -3.51
N GLY A 97 -13.17 -1.36 -2.58
CA GLY A 97 -12.96 -0.14 -1.79
C GLY A 97 -11.79 0.67 -2.31
N ASP A 98 -10.62 0.05 -2.38
CA ASP A 98 -9.36 0.78 -2.16
C ASP A 98 -8.52 0.94 -3.44
N PHE A 99 -8.76 0.08 -4.44
CA PHE A 99 -8.04 0.16 -5.72
C PHE A 99 -8.86 -0.39 -6.89
N SER A 100 -8.44 -0.06 -8.12
CA SER A 100 -9.04 -0.64 -9.33
C SER A 100 -8.28 -1.87 -9.82
N SER A 101 -9.00 -2.95 -10.16
CA SER A 101 -8.41 -4.10 -10.86
C SER A 101 -8.05 -3.80 -12.33
N ALA A 102 -8.47 -2.65 -12.87
CA ALA A 102 -8.06 -2.21 -14.20
C ALA A 102 -6.62 -1.69 -14.17
N LEU A 103 -5.74 -2.36 -14.91
CA LEU A 103 -4.32 -2.05 -14.95
C LEU A 103 -3.96 -1.18 -16.15
N GLN A 104 -2.95 -0.34 -15.96
CA GLN A 104 -2.25 0.32 -17.05
C GLN A 104 -0.76 0.02 -16.96
N TYR A 105 -0.08 0.03 -18.09
CA TYR A 105 1.36 -0.19 -18.15
C TYR A 105 2.05 0.87 -19.01
N SER A 106 3.35 1.03 -18.77
CA SER A 106 4.25 1.88 -19.54
C SER A 106 5.51 1.11 -19.92
N SER A 107 5.88 1.22 -21.18
CA SER A 107 7.11 0.64 -21.77
C SER A 107 8.20 1.68 -22.00
N ASP A 108 7.95 2.94 -21.62
CA ASP A 108 8.78 4.12 -21.86
C ASP A 108 9.02 4.93 -20.58
N ASN A 109 9.16 4.20 -19.47
CA ASN A 109 9.47 4.74 -18.14
C ASN A 109 8.48 5.83 -17.67
N GLY A 110 7.19 5.58 -17.88
CA GLY A 110 6.09 6.40 -17.39
C GLY A 110 5.70 7.56 -18.31
N SER A 111 6.33 7.70 -19.47
CA SER A 111 6.05 8.79 -20.42
C SER A 111 4.67 8.61 -21.08
N THR A 112 4.30 7.39 -21.43
CA THR A 112 2.97 7.03 -21.93
C THR A 112 2.40 5.81 -21.20
N TRP A 113 1.07 5.79 -21.07
CA TRP A 113 0.34 4.74 -20.36
C TRP A 113 -0.72 4.11 -21.26
N GLN A 114 -0.76 2.79 -21.27
CA GLN A 114 -1.68 1.98 -22.07
C GLN A 114 -2.52 1.10 -21.15
N ASN A 115 -3.78 0.87 -21.51
CA ASN A 115 -4.63 -0.09 -20.80
C ASN A 115 -4.09 -1.51 -21.01
N TYR A 116 -3.97 -2.26 -19.92
CA TYR A 116 -3.61 -3.67 -19.98
C TYR A 116 -4.84 -4.51 -20.29
N THR A 117 -4.84 -5.18 -21.45
CA THR A 117 -5.96 -6.04 -21.90
C THR A 117 -5.53 -7.48 -22.18
N SER A 118 -4.23 -7.72 -22.31
CA SER A 118 -3.63 -9.02 -22.62
C SER A 118 -2.14 -9.00 -22.27
N ALA A 119 -1.49 -10.16 -22.29
CA ALA A 119 -0.05 -10.29 -22.04
C ALA A 119 0.77 -9.24 -22.79
N VAL A 120 1.83 -8.75 -22.13
CA VAL A 120 2.67 -7.65 -22.59
C VAL A 120 4.14 -8.04 -22.46
N ALA A 121 4.98 -7.57 -23.39
CA ALA A 121 6.41 -7.84 -23.36
C ALA A 121 7.13 -6.90 -22.39
N ILE A 122 8.13 -7.41 -21.68
CA ILE A 122 9.14 -6.58 -20.99
C ILE A 122 9.89 -5.74 -22.04
N PRO A 123 9.95 -4.40 -21.89
CA PRO A 123 10.52 -3.53 -22.90
C PRO A 123 12.05 -3.58 -22.93
N ALA A 124 12.67 -2.86 -23.87
CA ALA A 124 14.12 -2.85 -24.06
C ALA A 124 14.93 -2.40 -22.82
N GLY A 125 14.30 -1.68 -21.89
CA GLY A 125 14.91 -1.29 -20.61
C GLY A 125 14.96 -2.41 -19.56
N GLY A 126 14.31 -3.56 -19.79
CA GLY A 126 14.18 -4.64 -18.81
C GLY A 126 13.10 -4.41 -17.75
N ASP A 127 12.50 -3.21 -17.74
CA ASP A 127 11.59 -2.73 -16.71
C ASP A 127 10.26 -2.28 -17.33
N LEU A 128 9.19 -2.99 -17.01
CA LEU A 128 7.82 -2.64 -17.36
C LEU A 128 7.16 -1.98 -16.15
N GLN A 129 6.78 -0.70 -16.27
CA GLN A 129 6.03 -0.04 -15.22
C GLN A 129 4.55 -0.41 -15.33
N VAL A 130 3.93 -0.76 -14.21
CA VAL A 130 2.52 -1.12 -14.10
C VAL A 130 1.90 -0.27 -13.02
N ARG A 131 0.84 0.46 -13.36
CA ARG A 131 0.12 1.27 -12.38
C ARG A 131 -1.27 0.72 -12.09
N VAL A 132 -1.64 0.83 -10.83
CA VAL A 132 -2.94 0.48 -10.27
C VAL A 132 -3.55 1.77 -9.74
N ALA A 133 -4.76 2.12 -10.19
CA ALA A 133 -5.45 3.28 -9.66
C ALA A 133 -5.85 3.02 -8.20
N ILE A 134 -5.56 3.99 -7.33
CA ILE A 134 -5.94 3.97 -5.92
C ILE A 134 -7.21 4.80 -5.77
N VAL A 135 -8.13 4.31 -4.95
CA VAL A 135 -9.37 5.01 -4.61
C VAL A 135 -9.05 5.85 -3.38
N ASP A 136 -9.36 7.14 -3.49
CA ASP A 136 -9.27 8.13 -2.42
C ASP A 136 -10.69 8.34 -1.91
N ASP A 137 -10.92 8.20 -0.60
CA ASP A 137 -12.23 8.44 -0.01
C ASP A 137 -12.18 9.42 1.18
N ALA A 138 -12.93 9.17 2.24
CA ALA A 138 -13.00 10.07 3.40
C ALA A 138 -13.15 9.30 4.71
N ASP A 139 -13.14 7.96 4.66
CA ASP A 139 -13.18 7.11 5.82
C ASP A 139 -11.77 6.98 6.38
N VAL A 140 -11.63 7.03 7.71
CA VAL A 140 -10.32 6.88 8.36
C VAL A 140 -10.02 5.39 8.53
N GLU A 141 -8.93 4.95 7.93
CA GLU A 141 -8.53 3.55 7.85
C GLU A 141 -7.12 3.31 8.43
N SER A 142 -6.78 2.03 8.60
CA SER A 142 -5.40 1.64 8.92
C SER A 142 -4.64 1.40 7.62
N ALA A 143 -3.31 1.40 7.64
CA ALA A 143 -2.54 1.06 6.45
C ALA A 143 -2.92 -0.34 5.93
N GLU A 144 -3.24 -0.43 4.65
CA GLU A 144 -3.73 -1.63 4.01
C GLU A 144 -2.82 -2.11 2.89
N SER A 145 -3.05 -3.31 2.37
CA SER A 145 -2.22 -3.87 1.30
C SER A 145 -2.97 -4.72 0.30
N PHE A 146 -2.51 -4.68 -0.95
CA PHE A 146 -2.88 -5.56 -2.05
C PHE A 146 -1.61 -6.05 -2.75
N THR A 147 -1.74 -6.94 -3.74
CA THR A 147 -0.59 -7.45 -4.49
C THR A 147 -0.77 -7.33 -6.00
N LEU A 148 0.34 -7.11 -6.71
CA LEU A 148 0.48 -7.28 -8.15
C LEU A 148 1.25 -8.57 -8.44
N LEU A 149 0.62 -9.50 -9.16
CA LEU A 149 1.20 -10.73 -9.66
C LEU A 149 1.57 -10.55 -11.14
N ALA A 150 2.82 -10.88 -11.48
CA ALA A 150 3.27 -11.05 -12.86
C ALA A 150 3.64 -12.53 -13.09
N THR A 151 3.17 -13.11 -14.20
CA THR A 151 3.48 -14.50 -14.59
C THR A 151 3.94 -14.53 -16.04
N ASN A 152 5.12 -15.10 -16.31
CA ASN A 152 5.62 -15.26 -17.66
C ASN A 152 5.01 -16.49 -18.38
N THR A 153 5.31 -16.68 -19.66
CA THR A 153 4.72 -17.76 -20.46
C THR A 153 5.17 -19.16 -20.04
N GLY A 154 6.32 -19.30 -19.39
CA GLY A 154 6.81 -20.54 -18.77
C GLY A 154 6.18 -20.86 -17.41
N GLY A 155 5.39 -19.94 -16.86
CA GLY A 155 4.68 -20.11 -15.59
C GLY A 155 5.47 -19.66 -14.35
N THR A 156 6.67 -19.10 -14.53
CA THR A 156 7.38 -18.43 -13.43
C THR A 156 6.62 -17.17 -13.06
N ALA A 157 6.34 -17.01 -11.76
CA ALA A 157 5.55 -15.92 -11.24
C ALA A 157 6.33 -15.12 -10.18
N ALA A 158 6.05 -13.82 -10.12
CA ALA A 158 6.59 -12.92 -9.12
C ALA A 158 5.49 -11.98 -8.61
N THR A 159 5.56 -11.65 -7.32
CA THR A 159 4.56 -10.82 -6.65
C THR A 159 5.21 -9.64 -5.98
N GLY A 160 4.61 -8.46 -6.15
CA GLY A 160 4.95 -7.25 -5.41
C GLY A 160 3.77 -6.80 -4.55
N THR A 161 4.05 -6.35 -3.33
CA THR A 161 3.04 -5.81 -2.41
C THR A 161 2.91 -4.30 -2.60
N GLY A 162 1.69 -3.83 -2.80
CA GLY A 162 1.33 -2.42 -2.69
C GLY A 162 0.70 -2.14 -1.34
N THR A 163 1.29 -1.22 -0.58
CA THR A 163 0.73 -0.72 0.69
C THR A 163 0.10 0.64 0.45
N ILE A 164 -1.15 0.80 0.88
CA ILE A 164 -1.90 2.06 0.85
C ILE A 164 -1.89 2.60 2.27
N THR A 165 -1.47 3.86 2.44
CA THR A 165 -1.52 4.56 3.72
C THR A 165 -2.59 5.63 3.66
N ASP A 166 -3.47 5.59 4.66
CA ASP A 166 -4.48 6.61 4.93
C ASP A 166 -3.85 8.02 4.97
N ASN A 167 -4.37 8.96 4.19
CA ASN A 167 -4.10 10.39 4.28
C ASN A 167 -5.23 11.14 5.00
N GLU A 168 -6.31 10.45 5.36
CA GLU A 168 -7.39 10.96 6.19
C GLU A 168 -6.93 11.33 7.62
N ILE A 169 -7.74 12.18 8.26
CA ILE A 169 -7.43 12.72 9.59
C ILE A 169 -8.31 12.07 10.64
N VAL A 170 -7.68 11.33 11.56
CA VAL A 170 -8.33 10.83 12.77
C VAL A 170 -8.78 12.01 13.65
N SER A 171 -10.09 12.18 13.85
CA SER A 171 -10.65 13.04 14.89
C SER A 171 -11.48 12.21 15.86
N ASN A 172 -10.82 11.58 16.83
CA ASN A 172 -11.47 10.92 17.97
C ASN A 172 -11.40 11.76 19.26
N ALA A 173 -11.24 13.07 19.11
CA ALA A 173 -11.06 13.97 20.24
C ALA A 173 -12.30 13.98 21.16
N THR A 174 -12.09 13.77 22.46
CA THR A 174 -13.09 14.01 23.49
C THR A 174 -12.62 15.11 24.43
N PHE A 175 -13.56 15.78 25.11
CA PHE A 175 -13.25 16.89 26.01
C PHE A 175 -13.70 16.57 27.43
N GLU A 176 -12.86 16.94 28.40
CA GLU A 176 -13.13 16.84 29.83
C GLU A 176 -12.87 18.21 30.48
N VAL A 177 -13.67 18.55 31.49
CA VAL A 177 -13.50 19.77 32.28
C VAL A 177 -13.26 19.36 33.73
N ASP A 178 -12.28 19.96 34.38
CA ASP A 178 -11.97 19.68 35.79
C ASP A 178 -13.03 20.25 36.75
N ASN A 179 -13.01 19.74 37.98
CA ASN A 179 -13.75 20.34 39.09
C ASN A 179 -12.82 21.29 39.84
N VAL A 180 -13.31 22.48 40.14
CA VAL A 180 -12.51 23.54 40.80
C VAL A 180 -13.27 24.08 42.00
N THR A 181 -12.56 24.28 43.10
CA THR A 181 -13.10 24.92 44.31
C THR A 181 -12.23 26.12 44.66
N VAL A 182 -12.87 27.27 44.86
CA VAL A 182 -12.22 28.50 45.34
C VAL A 182 -13.10 29.17 46.40
N ASN A 183 -12.54 30.08 47.18
CA ASN A 183 -13.31 30.93 48.08
C ASN A 183 -14.02 32.05 47.29
N GLU A 184 -15.17 32.52 47.77
CA GLU A 184 -15.93 33.65 47.19
C GLU A 184 -15.08 34.91 46.98
N GLY A 185 -14.10 35.15 47.87
CA GLY A 185 -13.14 36.25 47.78
C GLY A 185 -12.01 36.06 46.76
N ALA A 186 -11.98 34.98 45.98
CA ALA A 186 -10.92 34.70 45.01
C ALA A 186 -10.96 35.63 43.78
N GLY A 187 -12.11 36.28 43.52
CA GLY A 187 -12.34 37.16 42.38
C GLY A 187 -12.52 36.43 41.05
N THR A 188 -11.85 35.30 40.85
CA THR A 188 -11.99 34.44 39.66
C THR A 188 -11.85 32.97 40.00
N LEU A 189 -12.52 32.12 39.20
CA LEU A 189 -12.29 30.68 39.14
C LEU A 189 -11.86 30.30 37.72
N THR A 190 -10.89 29.40 37.59
CA THR A 190 -10.38 28.95 36.29
C THR A 190 -10.53 27.45 36.16
N PHE A 191 -11.30 27.02 35.16
CA PHE A 191 -11.41 25.62 34.74
C PHE A 191 -10.32 25.26 33.75
N THR A 192 -9.82 24.04 33.81
CA THR A 192 -8.99 23.41 32.80
C THR A 192 -9.84 22.49 31.93
N VAL A 193 -9.86 22.76 30.63
CA VAL A 193 -10.47 21.90 29.61
C VAL A 193 -9.37 21.06 28.97
N THR A 194 -9.49 19.74 29.08
CA THR A 194 -8.55 18.76 28.53
C THR A 194 -9.13 18.11 27.28
N LYS A 195 -8.37 18.14 26.17
CA LYS A 195 -8.62 17.39 24.94
C LYS A 195 -7.91 16.03 25.03
N ASN A 196 -8.68 14.96 25.09
CA ASN A 196 -8.23 13.58 25.05
C ASN A 196 -8.29 13.04 23.62
N GLY A 197 -7.46 12.04 23.29
CA GLY A 197 -7.34 11.48 21.94
C GLY A 197 -6.29 12.18 21.07
N VAL A 198 -6.09 11.69 19.84
CA VAL A 198 -5.17 12.29 18.87
C VAL A 198 -5.96 13.07 17.83
N SER A 199 -5.46 14.25 17.47
CA SER A 199 -5.99 15.00 16.35
C SER A 199 -4.87 15.89 15.81
N SER A 200 -4.53 15.67 14.55
CA SER A 200 -3.50 16.41 13.80
C SER A 200 -4.04 17.73 13.24
N VAL A 201 -5.29 18.06 13.51
CA VAL A 201 -5.96 19.30 13.10
C VAL A 201 -6.55 20.05 14.29
N THR A 202 -7.06 21.25 14.02
CA THR A 202 -7.72 22.06 15.03
C THR A 202 -9.02 21.40 15.48
N SER A 203 -9.22 21.30 16.79
CA SER A 203 -10.50 20.85 17.37
C SER A 203 -11.11 21.97 18.20
N THR A 204 -12.42 22.17 18.06
CA THR A 204 -13.14 23.21 18.79
C THR A 204 -14.14 22.61 19.77
N VAL A 205 -14.28 23.25 20.94
CA VAL A 205 -15.34 22.95 21.91
C VAL A 205 -16.00 24.24 22.37
N ASP A 206 -17.32 24.29 22.26
CA ASP A 206 -18.12 25.39 22.78
C ASP A 206 -18.38 25.20 24.26
N PHE A 207 -18.41 26.29 25.02
CA PHE A 207 -18.72 26.28 26.44
C PHE A 207 -19.68 27.41 26.78
N THR A 208 -20.49 27.16 27.80
CA THR A 208 -21.32 28.18 28.47
C THR A 208 -21.40 27.83 29.95
N THR A 209 -21.35 28.85 30.80
CA THR A 209 -21.74 28.70 32.21
C THR A 209 -23.26 28.50 32.31
N ALA A 210 -23.69 27.76 33.33
CA ALA A 210 -25.10 27.58 33.66
C ALA A 210 -25.28 27.59 35.19
N ASP A 211 -26.45 28.03 35.65
CA ASP A 211 -26.77 28.10 37.07
C ASP A 211 -26.81 26.70 37.70
N GLY A 212 -26.28 26.61 38.92
CA GLY A 212 -26.39 25.46 39.79
C GLY A 212 -27.12 25.87 41.07
N THR A 213 -26.47 25.72 42.22
CA THR A 213 -26.89 26.42 43.45
C THR A 213 -26.51 27.90 43.38
N ALA A 214 -25.34 28.21 42.82
CA ALA A 214 -24.94 29.56 42.46
C ALA A 214 -25.66 30.04 41.19
N THR A 215 -26.00 31.32 41.15
CA THR A 215 -26.69 32.01 40.06
C THR A 215 -25.80 33.12 39.49
N THR A 216 -26.28 33.82 38.45
CA THR A 216 -25.60 35.00 37.89
C THR A 216 -25.43 36.19 38.85
N ALA A 217 -25.95 36.13 40.08
CA ALA A 217 -25.57 37.05 41.16
C ALA A 217 -24.14 36.76 41.66
N ASP A 218 -23.76 35.48 41.70
CA ASP A 218 -22.51 34.97 42.31
C ASP A 218 -21.36 34.92 41.32
N TYR A 219 -21.65 34.87 40.02
CA TYR A 219 -20.65 34.82 38.96
C TYR A 219 -21.10 35.57 37.70
N THR A 220 -20.13 36.02 36.90
CA THR A 220 -20.42 36.60 35.59
C THR A 220 -20.60 35.51 34.54
N ALA A 221 -21.80 35.41 33.95
CA ALA A 221 -22.07 34.46 32.88
C ALA A 221 -21.05 34.59 31.73
N THR A 222 -20.43 33.47 31.35
CA THR A 222 -19.37 33.43 30.34
C THR A 222 -19.65 32.31 29.35
N ASN A 223 -19.47 32.59 28.05
CA ASN A 223 -19.58 31.61 26.97
C ASN A 223 -18.52 31.88 25.91
N GLY A 224 -18.25 30.88 25.06
CA GLY A 224 -17.33 31.02 23.95
C GLY A 224 -16.94 29.68 23.34
N THR A 225 -15.92 29.72 22.48
CA THR A 225 -15.36 28.55 21.81
C THR A 225 -13.87 28.46 22.11
N LEU A 226 -13.42 27.30 22.59
CA LEU A 226 -12.00 26.98 22.72
C LEU A 226 -11.52 26.27 21.44
N SER A 227 -10.41 26.74 20.87
CA SER A 227 -9.82 26.19 19.65
C SER A 227 -8.45 25.56 19.93
N PHE A 228 -8.41 24.24 20.08
CA PHE A 228 -7.18 23.48 20.35
C PHE A 228 -6.42 23.25 19.05
N GLY A 229 -5.20 23.77 18.95
CA GLY A 229 -4.31 23.49 17.82
C GLY A 229 -3.90 22.01 17.74
N ALA A 230 -3.18 21.66 16.66
CA ALA A 230 -2.58 20.32 16.55
C ALA A 230 -1.66 20.06 17.74
N ASN A 231 -1.83 18.91 18.39
CA ASN A 231 -1.11 18.49 19.60
C ASN A 231 -1.31 19.38 20.85
N GLU A 232 -2.22 20.36 20.83
CA GLU A 232 -2.61 21.09 22.03
C GLU A 232 -3.62 20.26 22.84
N THR A 233 -3.31 19.99 24.10
CA THR A 233 -4.10 19.07 24.95
C THR A 233 -4.87 19.77 26.07
N THR A 234 -4.50 21.02 26.44
CA THR A 234 -5.18 21.75 27.50
C THR A 234 -5.42 23.21 27.12
N LYS A 235 -6.56 23.75 27.57
CA LYS A 235 -6.86 25.17 27.60
C LYS A 235 -7.60 25.51 28.88
N THR A 236 -7.72 26.79 29.20
CA THR A 236 -8.42 27.24 30.40
C THR A 236 -9.59 28.16 30.07
N VAL A 237 -10.60 28.14 30.94
CA VAL A 237 -11.72 29.08 30.95
C VAL A 237 -11.75 29.76 32.31
N THR A 238 -11.61 31.08 32.32
CA THR A 238 -11.71 31.88 33.55
C THR A 238 -13.09 32.52 33.65
N VAL A 239 -13.72 32.36 34.81
CA VAL A 239 -15.03 32.92 35.16
C VAL A 239 -14.82 33.88 36.33
N ASN A 240 -15.37 35.09 36.24
CA ASN A 240 -15.32 36.06 37.34
C ASN A 240 -16.34 35.69 38.42
N ILE A 241 -15.91 35.73 39.68
CA ILE A 241 -16.75 35.51 40.86
C ILE A 241 -17.08 36.85 41.50
N THR A 242 -18.34 37.05 41.82
CA THR A 242 -18.81 38.19 42.62
C THR A 242 -18.60 37.85 44.09
N ASN A 243 -17.77 38.63 44.78
CA ASN A 243 -17.72 38.59 46.24
C ASN A 243 -18.84 39.50 46.76
N ASP A 244 -19.86 38.92 47.38
CA ASP A 244 -20.92 39.68 48.02
C ASP A 244 -20.90 39.53 49.55
N GLY A 245 -21.84 40.20 50.23
CA GLY A 245 -21.91 40.20 51.69
C GLY A 245 -22.85 39.12 52.26
N ILE A 246 -23.39 38.24 51.42
CA ILE A 246 -24.37 37.23 51.80
C ILE A 246 -23.61 35.93 52.10
N PHE A 247 -23.80 35.40 53.31
CA PHE A 247 -23.26 34.09 53.65
C PHE A 247 -24.19 33.00 53.09
N GLU A 248 -23.73 32.29 52.06
CA GLU A 248 -24.53 31.30 51.32
C GLU A 248 -24.51 29.89 51.96
N GLY A 249 -23.63 29.62 52.93
CA GLY A 249 -23.53 28.33 53.61
C GLY A 249 -22.88 27.21 52.77
N SER A 250 -22.22 26.26 53.43
CA SER A 250 -21.43 25.18 52.78
C SER A 250 -22.27 24.05 52.21
#